data_AF-X1LV12-F1
#
_entry.id   AF-X1LV12-F1
#
_cell.length_a   1.000
_cell.length_b   1.000
_cell.length_c   1.000
_cell.angle_alpha   90.00
_cell.angle_beta   90.00
_cell.angle_gamma   90.00
#
_symmetry.space_group_name_H-M   'P 1'
#
loop_
_entity.id
_entity.type
_entity.pdbx_description
1 polymer ?
#
loop_
_entity_poly.entity_id
_entity_poly.type
_entity_poly.pdbx_seq_one_letter_code
_entity_poly.pdbx_strand_id
1 'polypeptide(L)'
;EFALWYDEGRGCLRVQDHLDGRIYVRLVGATCFRAMCPVCYQKWAAREAGYIEDKFKRLSRNNAEASVPGLGRPIHVVIGVPEADAHLMHDDFKSLRAKVYAIAKRARVKGGCAIFHPYANEKMHEETPEKILIDKSTGDFALESLRDYYAKMDRHVRFWYVRPHFHLICYAPRDYDNPENDPFTPELIEAIYEETGYIVKNLGVRDSVRNTAHYQLSHSGVKKGVQTVTWFGALSNRNYHKLNPLPKFKPRRPECPECEAELQPVLWDPDLPLILSGDPLRRLLRDTLRAATGLTRGGWR
;
A
#
# COMPACT_ATOMS: atom_id res chain seq x y z
N GLU A 1 -17.26 -9.46 25.47
CA GLU A 1 -16.49 -8.23 25.77
C GLU A 1 -15.20 -8.26 24.96
N PHE A 2 -14.96 -7.24 24.14
CA PHE A 2 -13.70 -7.14 23.39
C PHE A 2 -12.67 -6.45 24.27
N ALA A 3 -11.68 -7.20 24.75
CA ALA A 3 -10.52 -6.62 25.41
C ALA A 3 -9.81 -5.68 24.41
N LEU A 4 -9.91 -4.38 24.66
CA LEU A 4 -9.02 -3.39 24.07
C LEU A 4 -7.62 -3.63 24.65
N TRP A 5 -6.69 -4.08 23.82
CA TRP A 5 -5.28 -4.24 24.18
C TRP A 5 -4.62 -2.86 24.20
N TYR A 6 -4.21 -2.37 25.37
CA TYR A 6 -3.73 -1.00 25.62
C TYR A 6 -2.21 -0.90 25.77
N ASP A 7 -1.39 -1.83 25.24
CA ASP A 7 -0.13 -2.08 25.94
C ASP A 7 1.14 -1.88 25.11
N GLU A 8 1.34 -0.72 24.46
CA GLU A 8 2.70 -0.22 24.13
C GLU A 8 2.72 1.33 24.08
N GLY A 9 3.04 1.97 25.21
CA GLY A 9 3.39 3.39 25.20
C GLY A 9 4.77 3.60 24.58
N ARG A 10 5.02 4.78 24.01
CA ARG A 10 6.37 5.26 23.73
C ARG A 10 6.64 6.48 24.59
N GLY A 11 7.62 6.35 25.49
CA GLY A 11 7.92 7.36 26.51
C GLY A 11 9.33 7.93 26.38
N CYS A 12 9.49 9.16 26.84
CA CYS A 12 10.82 9.75 27.01
C CYS A 12 11.36 9.42 28.40
N LEU A 13 12.53 8.79 28.46
CA LEU A 13 13.16 8.43 29.74
C LEU A 13 14.04 9.56 30.32
N ARG A 14 14.16 10.70 29.62
CA ARG A 14 14.94 11.87 30.06
C ARG A 14 14.09 12.85 30.87
N VAL A 15 13.53 12.35 31.95
CA VAL A 15 12.56 13.06 32.81
C VAL A 15 13.13 14.36 33.39
N GLN A 16 14.44 14.41 33.64
CA GLN A 16 15.13 15.59 34.16
C GLN A 16 15.14 16.78 33.18
N ASP A 17 14.93 16.54 31.89
CA ASP A 17 14.94 17.55 30.84
C ASP A 17 13.52 18.07 30.52
N HIS A 18 12.52 17.66 31.30
CA HIS A 18 11.10 17.96 31.10
C HIS A 18 10.57 18.94 32.16
N LEU A 19 9.56 19.75 31.80
CA LEU A 19 8.88 20.62 32.77
C LEU A 19 8.23 19.77 33.88
N ASP A 20 8.45 20.18 35.13
CA ASP A 20 7.94 19.55 36.35
C ASP A 20 8.39 18.09 36.59
N GLY A 21 9.42 17.60 35.90
CA GLY A 21 9.91 16.22 36.08
C GLY A 21 8.88 15.15 35.68
N ARG A 22 8.01 15.45 34.70
CA ARG A 22 7.01 14.51 34.19
C ARG A 22 7.55 13.68 33.02
N ILE A 23 7.07 12.45 32.88
CA ILE A 23 7.38 11.60 31.73
C ILE A 23 6.43 11.95 30.59
N TYR A 24 6.97 12.31 29.42
CA TYR A 24 6.17 12.35 28.20
C TYR A 24 5.90 10.92 27.72
N VAL A 25 4.62 10.53 27.60
CA VAL A 25 4.21 9.24 27.04
C VAL A 25 3.22 9.45 25.91
N ARG A 26 3.50 8.83 24.77
CA ARG A 26 2.59 8.72 23.64
C ARG A 26 2.05 7.30 23.56
N LEU A 27 0.73 7.14 23.68
CA LEU A 27 0.08 5.85 23.45
C LEU A 27 0.23 5.45 21.98
N VAL A 28 0.69 4.22 21.72
CA VAL A 28 0.77 3.65 20.39
C VAL A 28 -0.13 2.42 20.36
N GLY A 29 -1.19 2.47 19.56
CA GLY A 29 -2.07 1.30 19.41
C GLY A 29 -1.32 0.12 18.79
N ALA A 30 -1.46 -1.07 19.40
CA ALA A 30 -0.90 -2.31 18.87
C ALA A 30 -1.39 -2.54 17.44
N THR A 31 -0.46 -2.85 16.54
CA THR A 31 -0.76 -3.02 15.12
C THR A 31 -0.08 -4.25 14.56
N CYS A 32 -0.88 -5.22 14.11
CA CYS A 32 -0.32 -6.45 13.53
C CYS A 32 0.27 -6.22 12.12
N PHE A 33 -0.10 -5.10 11.47
CA PHE A 33 0.26 -4.76 10.08
C PHE A 33 0.06 -5.93 9.10
N ARG A 34 -1.04 -6.66 9.25
CA ARG A 34 -1.44 -7.73 8.34
C ARG A 34 -2.51 -7.21 7.37
N ALA A 35 -2.34 -7.53 6.09
CA ALA A 35 -3.28 -7.16 5.04
C ALA A 35 -4.69 -7.74 5.25
N MET A 36 -4.78 -8.94 5.81
CA MET A 36 -6.05 -9.62 6.10
C MET A 36 -6.74 -9.16 7.40
N CYS A 37 -6.09 -8.29 8.20
CA CYS A 37 -6.67 -7.85 9.47
C CYS A 37 -7.67 -6.72 9.23
N PRO A 38 -8.97 -6.89 9.55
CA PRO A 38 -9.99 -5.86 9.28
C PRO A 38 -9.74 -4.55 10.03
N VAL A 39 -8.96 -4.58 11.12
CA VAL A 39 -8.61 -3.41 11.93
C VAL A 39 -7.33 -2.74 11.43
N CYS A 40 -6.32 -3.52 11.03
CA CYS A 40 -4.98 -3.01 10.75
C CYS A 40 -4.65 -2.90 9.25
N TYR A 41 -5.52 -3.34 8.34
CA TYR A 41 -5.20 -3.39 6.90
C TYR A 41 -4.84 -2.02 6.32
N GLN A 42 -5.48 -0.94 6.75
CA GLN A 42 -5.14 0.41 6.29
C GLN A 42 -3.73 0.82 6.72
N LYS A 43 -3.33 0.49 7.96
CA LYS A 43 -1.97 0.74 8.45
C LYS A 43 -0.93 -0.13 7.74
N TRP A 44 -1.29 -1.37 7.40
CA TRP A 44 -0.48 -2.21 6.52
C TRP A 44 -0.31 -1.56 5.14
N ALA A 45 -1.39 -1.15 4.49
CA ALA A 45 -1.36 -0.48 3.19
C ALA A 45 -0.50 0.78 3.24
N ALA A 46 -0.61 1.59 4.30
CA ALA A 46 0.18 2.81 4.47
C ALA A 46 1.68 2.52 4.61
N ARG A 47 2.02 1.43 5.31
CA ARG A 47 3.42 0.98 5.45
C ARG A 47 3.97 0.48 4.12
N GLU A 48 3.25 -0.39 3.41
CA GLU A 48 3.67 -0.91 2.11
C GLU A 48 3.79 0.21 1.06
N ALA A 49 2.87 1.19 1.07
CA ALA A 49 2.96 2.39 0.24
C ALA A 49 4.20 3.22 0.54
N GLY A 50 4.60 3.33 1.81
CA GLY A 50 5.87 3.96 2.22
C GLY A 50 7.10 3.22 1.67
N TYR A 51 7.08 1.88 1.63
CA TYR A 51 8.17 1.10 1.01
C TYR A 51 8.22 1.25 -0.50
N ILE A 52 7.06 1.37 -1.16
CA ILE A 52 7.00 1.70 -2.59
C ILE A 52 7.62 3.08 -2.81
N GLU A 53 7.13 4.11 -2.12
CA GLU A 53 7.64 5.48 -2.19
C GLU A 53 9.16 5.57 -1.97
N ASP A 54 9.69 4.90 -0.93
CA ASP A 54 11.13 4.83 -0.63
C ASP A 54 11.94 4.36 -1.84
N LYS A 55 11.47 3.30 -2.52
CA LYS A 55 12.19 2.73 -3.66
C LYS A 55 12.24 3.69 -4.85
N PHE A 56 11.19 4.48 -5.08
CA PHE A 56 11.19 5.53 -6.10
C PHE A 56 12.07 6.72 -5.68
N LYS A 57 11.94 7.23 -4.45
CA LYS A 57 12.77 8.33 -3.91
C LYS A 57 14.27 8.04 -3.99
N ARG A 58 14.66 6.82 -3.65
CA ARG A 58 16.07 6.40 -3.68
C ARG A 58 16.65 6.39 -5.10
N LEU A 59 15.82 6.21 -6.11
CA LEU A 59 16.25 6.23 -7.50
C LEU A 59 16.29 7.66 -8.05
N SER A 60 15.27 8.48 -7.78
CA SER A 60 15.21 9.87 -8.23
C SER A 60 16.15 10.80 -7.49
N ARG A 61 16.63 10.41 -6.29
CA ARG A 61 17.46 11.22 -5.40
C ARG A 61 16.81 12.54 -4.96
N ASN A 62 15.48 12.63 -5.07
CA ASN A 62 14.67 13.76 -4.65
C ASN A 62 13.36 13.23 -4.03
N ASN A 63 12.19 13.59 -4.58
CA ASN A 63 10.91 12.99 -4.24
C ASN A 63 10.58 11.79 -5.16
N ALA A 64 9.58 10.98 -4.83
CA ALA A 64 9.29 9.75 -5.58
C ALA A 64 8.81 10.06 -7.01
N GLU A 65 8.27 11.26 -7.23
CA GLU A 65 7.61 11.76 -8.43
C GLU A 65 8.56 12.45 -9.42
N ALA A 66 9.79 12.68 -9.00
CA ALA A 66 10.81 13.33 -9.80
C ALA A 66 11.23 12.44 -10.98
N SER A 67 11.59 13.11 -12.07
CA SER A 67 12.07 12.44 -13.29
C SER A 67 13.43 11.79 -13.03
N VAL A 68 13.64 10.60 -13.58
CA VAL A 68 14.92 9.90 -13.57
C VAL A 68 15.48 9.87 -14.99
N PRO A 69 16.75 10.25 -15.22
CA PRO A 69 17.37 10.20 -16.54
C PRO A 69 17.19 8.82 -17.19
N GLY A 70 16.67 8.80 -18.42
CA GLY A 70 16.40 7.57 -19.19
C GLY A 70 15.16 6.76 -18.77
N LEU A 71 14.48 7.14 -17.69
CA LEU A 71 13.26 6.48 -17.19
C LEU A 71 12.03 7.40 -17.15
N GLY A 72 12.22 8.72 -17.02
CA GLY A 72 11.13 9.69 -16.93
C GLY A 72 10.53 9.80 -15.53
N ARG A 73 9.31 10.34 -15.43
CA ARG A 73 8.53 10.44 -14.19
C ARG A 73 7.67 9.20 -13.98
N PRO A 74 7.32 8.83 -12.73
CA PRO A 74 6.44 7.71 -12.48
C PRO A 74 5.01 8.00 -12.96
N ILE A 75 4.45 7.03 -13.66
CA ILE A 75 3.08 7.00 -14.16
C ILE A 75 2.29 5.88 -13.49
N HIS A 76 0.98 5.96 -13.63
CA HIS A 76 0.06 4.91 -13.21
C HIS A 76 -0.57 4.27 -14.44
N VAL A 77 -0.32 2.99 -14.65
CA VAL A 77 -0.86 2.21 -15.76
C VAL A 77 -1.75 1.11 -15.19
N VAL A 78 -2.92 0.90 -15.77
CA VAL A 78 -3.78 -0.24 -15.45
C VAL A 78 -3.68 -1.22 -16.61
N ILE A 79 -3.39 -2.48 -16.32
CA ILE A 79 -3.46 -3.57 -17.28
C ILE A 79 -4.62 -4.48 -16.89
N GLY A 80 -5.70 -4.45 -17.68
CA GLY A 80 -6.84 -5.35 -17.56
C GLY A 80 -6.55 -6.70 -18.19
N VAL A 81 -6.92 -7.77 -17.50
CA VAL A 81 -6.75 -9.15 -17.97
C VAL A 81 -8.00 -9.56 -18.77
N PRO A 82 -7.85 -10.12 -19.97
CA PRO A 82 -8.99 -10.62 -20.75
C PRO A 82 -9.65 -11.82 -20.08
N GLU A 83 -10.92 -12.06 -20.37
CA GLU A 83 -11.70 -13.17 -19.81
C GLU A 83 -11.02 -14.53 -20.03
N ALA A 84 -10.44 -14.73 -21.22
CA ALA A 84 -9.69 -15.94 -21.57
C ALA A 84 -8.55 -16.26 -20.58
N ASP A 85 -7.93 -15.24 -19.96
CA ASP A 85 -6.82 -15.39 -19.01
C ASP A 85 -7.23 -15.16 -17.54
N ALA A 86 -8.49 -14.79 -17.28
CA ALA A 86 -8.95 -14.44 -15.93
C ALA A 86 -8.82 -15.60 -14.94
N HIS A 87 -9.05 -16.84 -15.38
CA HIS A 87 -8.91 -18.06 -14.58
C HIS A 87 -7.52 -18.24 -13.97
N LEU A 88 -6.47 -17.73 -14.65
CA LEU A 88 -5.08 -17.84 -14.19
C LEU A 88 -4.83 -17.13 -12.86
N MET A 89 -5.71 -16.21 -12.41
CA MET A 89 -5.56 -15.62 -11.07
C MET A 89 -5.68 -16.66 -9.95
N HIS A 90 -6.42 -17.74 -10.19
CA HIS A 90 -6.60 -18.85 -9.26
C HIS A 90 -5.56 -19.94 -9.49
N ASP A 91 -5.41 -20.35 -10.74
CA ASP A 91 -4.68 -21.57 -11.13
C ASP A 91 -3.17 -21.33 -11.23
N ASP A 92 -2.75 -20.26 -11.91
CA ASP A 92 -1.34 -19.93 -12.13
C ASP A 92 -1.08 -18.42 -12.17
N PHE A 93 -1.15 -17.82 -10.98
CA PHE A 93 -0.91 -16.39 -10.81
C PHE A 93 0.52 -15.96 -11.20
N LYS A 94 1.46 -16.90 -11.25
CA LYS A 94 2.83 -16.62 -11.70
C LYS A 94 2.85 -16.42 -13.21
N SER A 95 2.20 -17.29 -13.98
CA SER A 95 2.07 -17.14 -15.42
C SER A 95 1.25 -15.91 -15.80
N LEU A 96 0.16 -15.63 -15.08
CA LEU A 96 -0.61 -14.39 -15.29
C LEU A 96 0.26 -13.14 -15.14
N ARG A 97 1.05 -13.06 -14.05
CA ARG A 97 1.99 -11.94 -13.86
C ARG A 97 3.03 -11.84 -14.97
N ALA A 98 3.56 -12.97 -15.43
CA ALA A 98 4.53 -12.99 -16.52
C ALA A 98 3.94 -12.43 -17.83
N LYS A 99 2.70 -12.81 -18.17
CA LYS A 99 1.96 -12.25 -19.30
C LYS A 99 1.79 -10.74 -19.15
N VAL A 100 1.31 -10.27 -18.00
CA VAL A 100 1.12 -8.83 -17.72
C VAL A 100 2.44 -8.05 -17.84
N TYR A 101 3.57 -8.60 -17.38
CA TYR A 101 4.87 -7.94 -17.55
C TYR A 101 5.35 -7.92 -18.99
N ALA A 102 5.00 -8.92 -19.80
CA ALA A 102 5.26 -8.91 -21.24
C ALA A 102 4.44 -7.82 -21.93
N ILE A 103 3.16 -7.67 -21.58
CA ILE A 103 2.29 -6.58 -22.08
C ILE A 103 2.85 -5.22 -21.66
N ALA A 104 3.23 -5.04 -20.38
CA ALA A 104 3.83 -3.80 -19.91
C ALA A 104 5.10 -3.44 -20.71
N LYS A 105 5.94 -4.43 -21.01
CA LYS A 105 7.15 -4.24 -21.82
C LYS A 105 6.81 -3.82 -23.26
N ARG A 106 5.78 -4.43 -23.87
CA ARG A 106 5.27 -4.04 -25.21
C ARG A 106 4.74 -2.61 -25.21
N ALA A 107 4.03 -2.21 -24.17
CA ALA A 107 3.62 -0.83 -23.89
C ALA A 107 4.77 0.09 -23.42
N ARG A 108 6.03 -0.32 -23.67
CA ARG A 108 7.26 0.43 -23.41
C ARG A 108 7.52 0.81 -21.94
N VAL A 109 6.84 0.18 -20.97
CA VAL A 109 7.11 0.33 -19.54
C VAL A 109 8.49 -0.24 -19.21
N LYS A 110 9.33 0.55 -18.53
CA LYS A 110 10.71 0.17 -18.16
C LYS A 110 10.75 -0.66 -16.88
N GLY A 111 9.84 -0.40 -15.95
CA GLY A 111 9.75 -1.14 -14.70
C GLY A 111 9.05 -0.36 -13.60
N GLY A 112 8.61 -1.08 -12.58
CA GLY A 112 7.79 -0.52 -11.51
C GLY A 112 7.38 -1.56 -10.48
N CYS A 113 6.35 -1.23 -9.71
CA CYS A 113 5.61 -2.20 -8.92
C CYS A 113 4.23 -2.47 -9.55
N ALA A 114 3.75 -3.70 -9.38
CA ALA A 114 2.43 -4.14 -9.76
C ALA A 114 1.62 -4.53 -8.50
N ILE A 115 0.40 -4.02 -8.41
CA ILE A 115 -0.57 -4.27 -7.35
C ILE A 115 -1.80 -4.92 -7.98
N PHE A 116 -2.06 -6.18 -7.63
CA PHE A 116 -3.12 -6.97 -8.24
C PHE A 116 -4.48 -6.70 -7.59
N HIS A 117 -5.50 -6.58 -8.43
CA HIS A 117 -6.90 -6.42 -8.05
C HIS A 117 -7.74 -7.47 -8.77
N PRO A 118 -8.34 -8.44 -8.03
CA PRO A 118 -9.16 -9.49 -8.65
C PRO A 118 -10.55 -8.99 -9.08
N TYR A 119 -11.04 -7.93 -8.45
CA TYR A 119 -12.38 -7.40 -8.67
C TYR A 119 -12.31 -5.94 -9.11
N ALA A 120 -13.20 -5.56 -10.02
CA ALA A 120 -13.49 -4.17 -10.33
C ALA A 120 -14.82 -3.77 -9.71
N ASN A 121 -14.95 -2.47 -9.45
CA ASN A 121 -16.19 -1.85 -9.00
C ASN A 121 -16.60 -0.81 -10.04
N GLU A 122 -17.79 -0.97 -10.60
CA GLU A 122 -18.38 0.07 -11.44
C GLU A 122 -19.05 1.08 -10.49
N LYS A 123 -18.49 2.29 -10.40
CA LYS A 123 -19.29 3.43 -9.97
C LYS A 123 -20.37 3.57 -11.04
N MET A 124 -21.62 3.38 -10.68
CA MET A 124 -22.73 3.75 -11.55
C MET A 124 -22.60 5.24 -11.85
N HIS A 125 -22.12 5.57 -13.05
CA HIS A 125 -22.39 6.86 -13.67
C HIS A 125 -23.76 6.74 -14.35
N GLU A 126 -24.49 7.85 -14.44
CA GLU A 126 -25.85 7.93 -15.00
C GLU A 126 -25.95 7.41 -16.45
N GLU A 127 -24.83 7.18 -17.12
CA GLU A 127 -24.75 6.70 -18.48
C GLU A 127 -23.96 5.38 -18.54
N THR A 128 -24.65 4.24 -18.41
CA THR A 128 -24.13 2.96 -18.92
C THR A 128 -25.31 2.12 -19.42
N PRO A 129 -25.28 1.61 -20.67
CA PRO A 129 -26.42 0.97 -21.30
C PRO A 129 -26.78 -0.39 -20.66
N GLU A 130 -28.10 -0.62 -20.65
CA GLU A 130 -28.92 -1.84 -20.47
C GLU A 130 -28.22 -3.20 -20.68
N LYS A 131 -28.55 -4.34 -20.04
CA LYS A 131 -29.59 -4.84 -19.11
C LYS A 131 -29.03 -6.15 -18.54
N ILE A 132 -29.27 -6.49 -17.26
CA ILE A 132 -29.07 -7.87 -16.75
C ILE A 132 -30.40 -8.35 -16.15
N LEU A 133 -30.97 -9.37 -16.79
CA LEU A 133 -32.24 -10.03 -16.46
C LEU A 133 -32.01 -11.27 -15.57
N ILE A 134 -32.96 -11.58 -14.68
CA ILE A 134 -33.03 -12.87 -13.94
C ILE A 134 -33.96 -13.84 -14.60
N ASP A 135 -33.53 -15.09 -14.68
CA ASP A 135 -34.40 -16.26 -14.70
C ASP A 135 -34.67 -16.81 -13.27
N LYS A 136 -35.92 -16.76 -12.82
CA LYS A 136 -36.32 -17.14 -11.44
C LYS A 136 -36.41 -18.65 -11.23
N SER A 137 -36.17 -19.47 -12.26
CA SER A 137 -36.12 -20.93 -12.15
C SER A 137 -34.70 -21.45 -11.83
N THR A 138 -33.66 -20.66 -12.11
CA THR A 138 -32.24 -21.06 -12.00
C THR A 138 -31.50 -20.46 -10.80
N GLY A 139 -31.98 -19.34 -10.25
CA GLY A 139 -31.37 -18.64 -9.11
C GLY A 139 -30.50 -17.43 -9.44
N ASP A 140 -30.58 -16.89 -10.66
CA ASP A 140 -29.89 -15.64 -11.02
C ASP A 140 -30.56 -14.39 -10.40
N PHE A 141 -29.87 -13.23 -10.37
CA PHE A 141 -30.35 -11.93 -9.80
C PHE A 141 -30.42 -10.76 -10.84
N ALA A 142 -31.38 -9.84 -10.63
CA ALA A 142 -31.97 -8.91 -11.63
C ALA A 142 -31.50 -7.63 -11.07
N LEU A 143 -30.44 -7.17 -11.70
CA LEU A 143 -29.73 -6.01 -11.23
C LEU A 143 -30.71 -4.85 -11.07
N GLU A 144 -31.75 -4.76 -11.89
CA GLU A 144 -32.80 -3.74 -11.88
C GLU A 144 -33.60 -3.69 -10.55
N SER A 145 -34.08 -4.82 -10.02
CA SER A 145 -34.84 -4.82 -8.76
C SER A 145 -33.95 -4.52 -7.55
N LEU A 146 -32.69 -4.97 -7.58
CA LEU A 146 -31.69 -4.62 -6.58
C LEU A 146 -31.31 -3.13 -6.68
N ARG A 147 -31.16 -2.61 -7.90
CA ARG A 147 -30.83 -1.20 -8.18
C ARG A 147 -31.94 -0.27 -7.71
N ASP A 148 -33.20 -0.56 -8.01
CA ASP A 148 -34.34 0.23 -7.54
C ASP A 148 -34.47 0.22 -6.02
N TYR A 149 -34.24 -0.94 -5.40
CA TYR A 149 -34.25 -1.07 -3.94
C TYR A 149 -33.16 -0.21 -3.28
N TYR A 150 -31.94 -0.22 -3.83
CA TYR A 150 -30.82 0.52 -3.27
C TYR A 150 -30.77 2.00 -3.64
N ALA A 151 -31.29 2.38 -4.82
CA ALA A 151 -31.49 3.77 -5.21
C ALA A 151 -32.48 4.47 -4.27
N LYS A 152 -33.54 3.77 -3.83
CA LYS A 152 -34.49 4.27 -2.82
C LYS A 152 -33.87 4.46 -1.43
N MET A 153 -32.71 3.83 -1.16
CA MET A 153 -32.06 3.90 0.15
C MET A 153 -31.03 5.03 0.28
N ASP A 154 -30.87 5.90 -0.73
CA ASP A 154 -29.81 6.93 -0.79
C ASP A 154 -28.42 6.39 -0.40
N ARG A 155 -28.19 5.11 -0.77
CA ARG A 155 -26.97 4.38 -0.46
C ARG A 155 -26.34 4.00 -1.78
N HIS A 156 -25.15 4.53 -2.00
CA HIS A 156 -24.36 4.19 -3.19
C HIS A 156 -23.95 2.72 -3.12
N VAL A 157 -24.76 1.84 -3.72
CA VAL A 157 -24.43 0.42 -3.80
C VAL A 157 -23.46 0.18 -4.96
N ARG A 158 -22.41 -0.55 -4.62
CA ARG A 158 -21.27 -0.85 -5.48
C ARG A 158 -21.29 -2.32 -5.82
N PHE A 159 -21.50 -2.65 -7.09
CA PHE A 159 -21.41 -4.03 -7.56
C PHE A 159 -19.96 -4.36 -7.88
N TRP A 160 -19.51 -5.49 -7.35
CA TRP A 160 -18.17 -6.00 -7.57
C TRP A 160 -18.24 -7.15 -8.56
N TYR A 161 -17.44 -7.07 -9.62
CA TYR A 161 -17.35 -8.10 -10.64
C TYR A 161 -15.94 -8.65 -10.69
N VAL A 162 -15.81 -9.95 -10.98
CA VAL A 162 -14.52 -10.57 -11.29
C VAL A 162 -14.00 -9.94 -12.57
N ARG A 163 -12.97 -9.10 -12.44
CA ARG A 163 -12.33 -8.41 -13.56
C ARG A 163 -10.87 -8.19 -13.15
N PRO A 164 -10.03 -9.24 -13.23
CA PRO A 164 -8.66 -9.16 -12.76
C PRO A 164 -7.89 -8.07 -13.51
N HIS A 165 -7.19 -7.23 -12.77
CA HIS A 165 -6.37 -6.17 -13.34
C HIS A 165 -5.18 -5.84 -12.44
N PHE A 166 -4.17 -5.22 -13.05
CA PHE A 166 -2.94 -4.83 -12.36
C PHE A 166 -2.79 -3.32 -12.42
N HIS A 167 -2.70 -2.71 -11.25
CA HIS A 167 -2.28 -1.34 -11.09
C HIS A 167 -0.76 -1.29 -11.05
N LEU A 168 -0.16 -0.70 -12.07
CA LEU A 168 1.29 -0.51 -12.19
C LEU A 168 1.64 0.92 -11.83
N ILE A 169 2.49 1.10 -10.83
CA ILE A 169 3.19 2.38 -10.61
C ILE A 169 4.59 2.16 -11.15
N CYS A 170 4.91 2.85 -12.24
CA CYS A 170 6.06 2.47 -13.06
C CYS A 170 6.66 3.66 -13.81
N TYR A 171 7.87 3.46 -14.31
CA TYR A 171 8.52 4.37 -15.24
C TYR A 171 8.27 3.93 -16.68
N ALA A 172 7.97 4.89 -17.54
CA ALA A 172 7.95 4.73 -18.98
C ALA A 172 8.68 5.94 -19.59
N PRO A 173 9.48 5.74 -20.66
CA PRO A 173 10.26 6.81 -21.25
C PRO A 173 9.29 7.76 -21.95
N ARG A 174 8.90 8.83 -21.28
CA ARG A 174 8.10 9.90 -21.87
C ARG A 174 8.92 11.17 -21.84
N ASP A 175 9.02 11.79 -23.01
CA ASP A 175 9.38 13.18 -23.11
C ASP A 175 8.13 14.00 -22.75
N TYR A 176 8.17 14.72 -21.63
CA TYR A 176 7.05 15.54 -21.21
C TYR A 176 6.99 16.87 -21.97
N ASP A 177 8.11 17.28 -22.54
CA ASP A 177 8.23 18.48 -23.36
C ASP A 177 7.83 18.17 -24.81
N ASN A 178 7.95 16.91 -25.23
CA ASN A 178 7.47 16.42 -26.52
C ASN A 178 6.47 15.23 -26.40
N PRO A 179 5.16 15.51 -26.23
CA PRO A 179 4.14 14.48 -26.07
C PRO A 179 3.96 13.57 -27.29
N GLU A 180 4.47 13.92 -28.48
CA GLU A 180 4.46 13.03 -29.65
C GLU A 180 5.36 11.79 -29.45
N ASN A 181 6.32 11.87 -28.53
CA ASN A 181 7.15 10.74 -28.09
C ASN A 181 6.53 9.94 -26.93
N ASP A 182 5.22 10.06 -26.68
CA ASP A 182 4.55 9.26 -25.64
C ASP A 182 4.72 7.75 -25.94
N PRO A 183 5.20 6.94 -24.98
CA PRO A 183 5.27 5.50 -25.14
C PRO A 183 3.91 4.83 -25.35
N PHE A 184 2.80 5.50 -25.03
CA PHE A 184 1.43 5.00 -25.14
C PHE A 184 0.68 5.67 -26.30
N THR A 185 1.10 5.44 -27.55
CA THR A 185 0.31 5.90 -28.70
C THR A 185 -0.97 5.07 -28.84
N PRO A 186 -2.10 5.67 -29.26
CA PRO A 186 -3.35 4.94 -29.45
C PRO A 186 -3.18 3.69 -30.32
N GLU A 187 -2.41 3.80 -31.40
CA GLU A 187 -2.18 2.72 -32.38
C GLU A 187 -1.44 1.54 -31.74
N LEU A 188 -0.45 1.81 -30.87
CA LEU A 188 0.27 0.76 -30.16
C LEU A 188 -0.65 0.02 -29.17
N ILE A 189 -1.50 0.76 -28.47
CA ILE A 189 -2.41 0.18 -27.47
C ILE A 189 -3.52 -0.62 -28.15
N GLU A 190 -4.07 -0.13 -29.25
CA GLU A 190 -5.02 -0.84 -30.09
C GLU A 190 -4.41 -2.14 -30.64
N ALA A 191 -3.21 -2.08 -31.21
CA ALA A 191 -2.52 -3.28 -31.71
C ALA A 191 -2.25 -4.31 -30.59
N ILE A 192 -1.92 -3.88 -29.37
CA ILE A 192 -1.78 -4.79 -28.22
C ILE A 192 -3.12 -5.44 -27.88
N TYR A 193 -4.19 -4.67 -27.87
CA TYR A 193 -5.53 -5.18 -27.56
C TYR A 193 -6.01 -6.16 -28.63
N GLU A 194 -5.88 -5.84 -29.92
CA GLU A 194 -6.28 -6.71 -31.03
C GLU A 194 -5.52 -8.05 -31.01
N GLU A 195 -4.22 -8.03 -30.73
CA GLU A 195 -3.40 -9.25 -30.73
C GLU A 195 -3.60 -10.10 -29.47
N THR A 196 -3.84 -9.48 -28.31
CA THR A 196 -3.74 -10.19 -27.01
C THR A 196 -5.00 -10.16 -26.16
N GLY A 197 -5.95 -9.27 -26.46
CA GLY A 197 -7.13 -8.98 -25.64
C GLY A 197 -6.82 -8.21 -24.35
N TYR A 198 -5.56 -7.90 -24.03
CA TYR A 198 -5.21 -7.15 -22.84
C TYR A 198 -5.49 -5.66 -23.02
N ILE A 199 -6.13 -5.06 -22.03
CA ILE A 199 -6.44 -3.63 -22.03
C ILE A 199 -5.32 -2.90 -21.29
N VAL A 200 -4.72 -1.90 -21.90
CA VAL A 200 -3.69 -1.06 -21.26
C VAL A 200 -4.19 0.38 -21.18
N LYS A 201 -4.35 0.90 -19.96
CA LYS A 201 -4.80 2.27 -19.71
C LYS A 201 -3.74 3.06 -18.97
N ASN A 202 -3.17 4.07 -19.61
CA ASN A 202 -2.28 5.03 -18.95
C ASN A 202 -3.13 6.10 -18.25
N LEU A 203 -3.05 6.16 -16.92
CA LEU A 203 -3.73 7.17 -16.11
C LEU A 203 -2.90 8.44 -15.91
N GLY A 204 -1.68 8.48 -16.47
CA GLY A 204 -0.79 9.63 -16.46
C GLY A 204 0.18 9.68 -15.29
N VAL A 205 0.91 10.79 -15.20
CA VAL A 205 1.90 11.06 -14.15
C VAL A 205 1.24 11.11 -12.77
N ARG A 206 1.94 10.65 -11.75
CA ARG A 206 1.44 10.72 -10.36
C ARG A 206 1.93 11.96 -9.62
N ASP A 207 0.99 12.64 -8.99
CA ASP A 207 1.27 13.71 -8.01
C ASP A 207 1.80 13.14 -6.70
N SER A 208 1.40 11.91 -6.37
CA SER A 208 1.91 11.17 -5.22
C SER A 208 1.92 9.67 -5.49
N VAL A 209 3.12 9.11 -5.57
CA VAL A 209 3.36 7.66 -5.62
C VAL A 209 2.82 7.01 -4.36
N ARG A 210 3.04 7.62 -3.18
CA ARG A 210 2.59 7.09 -1.89
C ARG A 210 1.07 7.03 -1.80
N ASN A 211 0.36 8.11 -2.12
CA ASN A 211 -1.10 8.14 -2.00
C ASN A 211 -1.75 7.20 -3.03
N THR A 212 -1.20 7.15 -4.25
CA THR A 212 -1.65 6.18 -5.27
C THR A 212 -1.47 4.76 -4.76
N ALA A 213 -0.26 4.39 -4.30
CA ALA A 213 0.01 3.06 -3.77
C ALA A 213 -0.88 2.72 -2.57
N HIS A 214 -1.08 3.64 -1.64
CA HIS A 214 -1.93 3.45 -0.47
C HIS A 214 -3.38 3.18 -0.86
N TYR A 215 -3.92 3.98 -1.79
CA TYR A 215 -5.26 3.79 -2.31
C TYR A 215 -5.39 2.39 -2.91
N GLN A 216 -4.51 2.02 -3.85
CA GLN A 216 -4.54 0.70 -4.48
C GLN A 216 -4.39 -0.44 -3.46
N LEU A 217 -3.48 -0.32 -2.49
CA LEU A 217 -3.26 -1.38 -1.49
C LEU A 217 -4.46 -1.56 -0.56
N SER A 218 -5.23 -0.50 -0.29
CA SER A 218 -6.39 -0.56 0.62
C SER A 218 -7.51 -1.48 0.16
N HIS A 219 -7.56 -1.84 -1.13
CA HIS A 219 -8.57 -2.74 -1.72
C HIS A 219 -7.96 -3.75 -2.69
N SER A 220 -6.66 -4.01 -2.54
CA SER A 220 -5.94 -4.99 -3.37
C SER A 220 -6.28 -6.43 -3.00
N GLY A 221 -6.06 -7.34 -3.96
CA GLY A 221 -6.16 -8.77 -3.72
C GLY A 221 -5.03 -9.28 -2.83
N VAL A 222 -5.38 -10.02 -1.78
CA VAL A 222 -4.43 -10.62 -0.84
C VAL A 222 -4.65 -12.12 -0.79
N LYS A 223 -3.59 -12.90 -1.05
CA LYS A 223 -3.59 -14.36 -0.94
C LYS A 223 -2.37 -14.80 -0.13
N LYS A 224 -2.59 -15.69 0.85
CA LYS A 224 -1.49 -16.25 1.67
C LYS A 224 -0.43 -16.89 0.77
N GLY A 225 0.84 -16.61 1.05
CA GLY A 225 1.97 -17.12 0.26
C GLY A 225 2.24 -16.37 -1.05
N VAL A 226 1.40 -15.38 -1.41
CA VAL A 226 1.58 -14.56 -2.61
C VAL A 226 1.82 -13.11 -2.21
N GLN A 227 2.79 -12.47 -2.85
CA GLN A 227 3.08 -11.05 -2.61
C GLN A 227 2.02 -10.17 -3.29
N THR A 228 1.42 -9.27 -2.53
CA THR A 228 0.47 -8.27 -3.06
C THR A 228 1.15 -7.23 -3.95
N VAL A 229 2.36 -6.80 -3.57
CA VAL A 229 3.20 -5.88 -4.35
C VAL A 229 4.34 -6.66 -4.95
N THR A 230 4.50 -6.55 -6.27
CA THR A 230 5.55 -7.26 -7.00
C THR A 230 6.35 -6.29 -7.87
N TRP A 231 7.68 -6.43 -7.89
CA TRP A 231 8.56 -5.51 -8.60
C TRP A 231 9.05 -6.12 -9.92
N PHE A 232 8.99 -5.35 -11.00
CA PHE A 232 9.33 -5.82 -12.35
C PHE A 232 10.20 -4.81 -13.13
N GLY A 233 10.77 -5.28 -14.25
CA GLY A 233 11.62 -4.48 -15.12
C GLY A 233 12.87 -3.93 -14.43
N ALA A 234 13.20 -2.67 -14.70
CA ALA A 234 14.31 -1.94 -14.10
C ALA A 234 14.23 -1.89 -12.57
N LEU A 235 13.03 -1.82 -12.00
CA LEU A 235 12.80 -1.77 -10.55
C LEU A 235 12.68 -3.15 -9.90
N SER A 236 12.78 -4.24 -10.66
CA SER A 236 12.84 -5.59 -10.08
C SER A 236 14.01 -5.70 -9.07
N ASN A 237 13.86 -6.53 -8.04
CA ASN A 237 14.91 -6.68 -7.01
C ASN A 237 16.26 -7.12 -7.61
N ARG A 238 16.24 -7.83 -8.74
CA ARG A 238 17.44 -8.24 -9.48
C ARG A 238 18.10 -7.10 -10.25
N ASN A 239 17.34 -6.14 -10.80
CA ASN A 239 17.91 -5.09 -11.64
C ASN A 239 18.09 -3.75 -10.91
N TYR A 240 17.36 -3.53 -9.82
CA TYR A 240 17.31 -2.24 -9.14
C TYR A 240 18.68 -1.73 -8.68
N HIS A 241 19.58 -2.61 -8.22
CA HIS A 241 20.93 -2.22 -7.80
C HIS A 241 21.77 -1.65 -8.95
N LYS A 242 21.51 -2.06 -10.20
CA LYS A 242 22.22 -1.58 -11.40
C LYS A 242 21.91 -0.11 -11.72
N LEU A 243 20.83 0.43 -11.14
CA LEU A 243 20.43 1.83 -11.29
C LEU A 243 21.13 2.75 -10.28
N ASN A 244 22.05 2.22 -9.46
CA ASN A 244 22.76 2.95 -8.41
C ASN A 244 21.83 3.78 -7.48
N PRO A 245 20.82 3.13 -6.86
CA PRO A 245 19.89 3.81 -5.96
C PRO A 245 20.60 4.24 -4.68
N LEU A 246 20.12 5.32 -4.04
CA LEU A 246 20.57 5.71 -2.71
C LEU A 246 20.42 4.56 -1.70
N PRO A 247 21.18 4.55 -0.61
CA PRO A 247 20.96 3.66 0.51
C PRO A 247 19.52 3.75 1.04
N LYS A 248 19.04 2.70 1.71
CA LYS A 248 17.73 2.75 2.38
C LYS A 248 17.74 3.85 3.44
N PHE A 249 16.69 4.67 3.47
CA PHE A 249 16.54 5.63 4.54
C PHE A 249 16.34 4.89 5.86
N LYS A 250 17.04 5.33 6.91
CA LYS A 250 16.77 4.84 8.26
C LYS A 250 15.41 5.40 8.68
N PRO A 251 14.47 4.58 9.18
CA PRO A 251 13.21 5.09 9.68
C PRO A 251 13.52 6.06 10.82
N ARG A 252 12.95 7.27 10.75
CA ARG A 252 13.01 8.20 11.89
C ARG A 252 12.25 7.58 13.05
N ARG A 253 12.92 7.50 14.18
CA ARG A 253 12.29 7.07 15.41
C ARG A 253 11.55 8.28 16.01
N PRO A 254 10.40 8.08 16.67
CA PRO A 254 9.66 9.19 17.23
C PRO A 254 10.48 9.87 18.33
N GLU A 255 10.52 11.18 18.31
CA GLU A 255 11.28 12.02 19.25
C GLU A 255 10.33 12.68 20.25
N CYS A 256 10.84 12.98 21.44
CA CYS A 256 10.13 13.72 22.47
C CYS A 256 9.96 15.18 22.03
N PRO A 257 8.75 15.77 22.13
CA PRO A 257 8.54 17.17 21.76
C PRO A 257 9.18 18.17 22.74
N GLU A 258 9.58 17.72 23.94
CA GLU A 258 10.19 18.59 24.97
C GLU A 258 11.72 18.63 24.89
N CYS A 259 12.36 17.46 24.74
CA CYS A 259 13.83 17.35 24.80
C CYS A 259 14.46 16.67 23.57
N GLU A 260 13.68 16.39 22.53
CA GLU A 260 14.11 15.77 21.26
C GLU A 260 14.72 14.36 21.41
N ALA A 261 14.71 13.78 22.61
CA ALA A 261 15.20 12.44 22.84
C ALA A 261 14.31 11.38 22.17
N GLU A 262 14.92 10.32 21.67
CA GLU A 262 14.21 9.20 21.05
C GLU A 262 13.29 8.47 22.03
N LEU A 263 11.99 8.40 21.71
CA LEU A 263 11.02 7.72 22.54
C LEU A 263 11.24 6.20 22.55
N GLN A 264 11.34 5.64 23.75
CA GLN A 264 11.52 4.21 23.99
C GLN A 264 10.18 3.53 24.29
N PRO A 265 10.03 2.22 24.00
CA PRO A 265 8.87 1.46 24.48
C PRO A 265 8.76 1.55 26.00
N VAL A 266 7.56 1.87 26.50
CA VAL A 266 7.22 1.93 27.92
C VAL A 266 5.93 1.16 28.17
N LEU A 267 5.85 0.52 29.32
CA LEU A 267 4.65 -0.17 29.80
C LEU A 267 4.07 0.64 30.97
N TRP A 268 2.76 0.81 31.00
CA TRP A 268 2.07 1.27 32.19
C TRP A 268 1.85 0.08 33.11
N ASP A 269 2.34 0.15 34.34
CA ASP A 269 2.15 -0.86 35.37
C ASP A 269 1.34 -0.24 36.52
N PRO A 270 0.07 -0.61 36.70
CA PRO A 270 -0.79 -0.06 37.75
C PRO A 270 -0.42 -0.58 39.15
N ASP A 271 0.33 -1.68 39.24
CA ASP A 271 0.74 -2.31 40.50
C ASP A 271 2.09 -1.78 41.01
N LEU A 272 2.80 -1.01 40.17
CA LEU A 272 3.99 -0.26 40.59
C LEU A 272 3.55 0.96 41.42
N PRO A 273 4.06 1.11 42.67
CA PRO A 273 3.69 2.25 43.50
C PRO A 273 4.08 3.57 42.84
N LEU A 274 3.12 4.49 42.75
CA LEU A 274 3.35 5.89 42.38
C LEU A 274 4.33 6.51 43.39
N ILE A 275 5.62 6.57 43.02
CA ILE A 275 6.62 7.32 43.79
C ILE A 275 6.32 8.80 43.55
N LEU A 276 5.41 9.35 44.36
CA LEU A 276 5.13 10.77 44.40
C LEU A 276 6.39 11.49 44.86
N SER A 277 6.84 12.45 44.05
CA SER A 277 8.05 13.23 44.24
C SER A 277 8.05 13.93 45.61
N GLY A 278 8.85 13.41 46.53
CA GLY A 278 9.07 14.03 47.83
C GLY A 278 10.21 13.43 48.67
N ASP A 279 10.87 12.36 48.23
CA ASP A 279 11.83 11.63 49.07
C ASP A 279 13.23 11.57 48.42
N PRO A 280 14.34 11.80 49.15
CA PRO A 280 15.69 11.94 48.59
C PRO A 280 16.34 10.59 48.27
N LEU A 281 15.59 9.67 47.66
CA LEU A 281 16.10 8.43 47.08
C LEU A 281 16.41 8.61 45.60
N ARG A 282 17.39 9.48 45.33
CA ARG A 282 18.12 9.66 44.06
C ARG A 282 18.87 8.41 43.57
N ARG A 283 18.51 7.20 44.03
CA ARG A 283 19.25 5.96 43.76
C ARG A 283 18.45 4.81 43.17
N LEU A 284 17.11 4.89 43.09
CA LEU A 284 16.30 3.77 42.57
C LEU A 284 15.71 3.95 41.17
N LEU A 285 15.72 5.17 40.61
CA LEU A 285 15.18 5.44 39.27
C LEU A 285 16.10 4.94 38.14
N ARG A 286 17.32 4.48 38.47
CA ARG A 286 18.20 3.81 37.52
C ARG A 286 17.72 2.37 37.21
N ASP A 287 16.84 1.80 38.05
CA ASP A 287 16.41 0.40 37.96
C ASP A 287 14.91 0.17 37.71
N THR A 288 14.04 1.19 37.85
CA THR A 288 12.57 1.04 37.70
C THR A 288 12.01 1.29 36.31
N LEU A 289 12.79 1.87 35.40
CA LEU A 289 12.51 1.78 33.96
C LEU A 289 13.45 0.74 33.36
N ARG A 290 13.08 -0.54 33.50
CA ARG A 290 13.74 -1.57 32.69
C ARG A 290 13.42 -1.25 31.23
N ALA A 291 14.43 -0.84 30.47
CA ALA A 291 14.37 -0.98 29.02
C ALA A 291 13.91 -2.43 28.77
N ALA A 292 12.85 -2.61 28.00
CA ALA A 292 12.36 -3.92 27.56
C ALA A 292 13.41 -4.58 26.64
N THR A 293 14.58 -4.86 27.18
CA THR A 293 15.76 -5.41 26.49
C THR A 293 15.78 -6.93 26.56
N GLY A 294 14.70 -7.54 27.05
CA GLY A 294 14.57 -8.99 27.25
C GLY A 294 13.70 -9.74 26.23
N LEU A 295 13.06 -9.08 25.25
CA LEU A 295 12.38 -9.81 24.17
C LEU A 295 13.42 -10.24 23.14
N THR A 296 14.01 -11.40 23.45
CA THR A 296 14.77 -12.20 22.50
C THR A 296 14.03 -12.25 21.16
N ARG A 297 14.78 -12.13 20.07
CA ARG A 297 14.32 -12.48 18.71
C ARG A 297 13.99 -13.98 18.69
N GLY A 298 12.82 -14.35 19.18
CA GLY A 298 12.37 -15.72 19.33
C GLY A 298 11.03 -15.92 18.63
N GLY A 299 11.09 -16.63 17.50
CA GLY A 299 10.01 -17.25 16.73
C GLY A 299 8.56 -16.97 17.11
N TRP A 300 7.86 -16.28 16.22
CA TRP A 300 6.40 -16.39 16.11
C TRP A 300 6.08 -17.35 14.96
N ARG A 301 5.59 -18.54 15.32
CA ARG A 301 4.79 -19.38 14.43
C ARG A 301 3.44 -18.72 14.19
#